data_AF-A0A653BKK3-F1
#
_entry.id   AF-A0A653BKK3-F1
#
_cell.length_a   1.000
_cell.length_b   1.000
_cell.length_c   1.000
_cell.angle_alpha   90.00
_cell.angle_beta   90.00
_cell.angle_gamma   90.00
#
_symmetry.space_group_name_H-M   'P 1'
#
loop_
_entity.id
_entity.type
_entity.pdbx_description
1 polymer ?
#
loop_
_entity_poly.entity_id
_entity_poly.type
_entity_poly.pdbx_seq_one_letter_code
_entity_poly.pdbx_strand_id
1 'polypeptide(L)'
;MATGPCGVEFRNAFSCFHYSDAEPKGSDCYDLFKTMQVCMQKYPTLYNKDLSDDDDLSNAIQQADSSDGKEDSVKIASATEKDTKKS
;
A
#
# COMPACT_ATOMS: atom_id res chain seq x y z
N MET A 1 -1.08 -6.09 -7.60
CA MET A 1 -1.56 -6.80 -6.39
C MET A 1 -2.96 -7.40 -6.50
N ALA A 2 -3.97 -6.69 -7.05
CA ALA A 2 -5.38 -7.17 -7.11
C ALA A 2 -5.61 -8.39 -8.02
N THR A 3 -4.69 -8.65 -8.94
CA THR A 3 -4.65 -9.84 -9.79
C THR A 3 -3.48 -10.70 -9.32
N GLY A 4 -3.75 -11.96 -8.95
CA GLY A 4 -2.75 -12.89 -8.41
C GLY A 4 -3.31 -13.81 -7.31
N PRO A 5 -2.47 -14.68 -6.73
CA PRO A 5 -2.90 -15.69 -5.75
C PRO A 5 -3.47 -15.09 -4.46
N CYS A 6 -3.08 -13.86 -4.11
CA CYS A 6 -3.59 -13.12 -2.95
C CYS A 6 -4.59 -12.02 -3.33
N GLY A 7 -5.07 -11.99 -4.57
CA GLY A 7 -5.96 -10.92 -5.07
C GLY A 7 -7.33 -10.90 -4.40
N VAL A 8 -7.81 -12.04 -3.90
CA VAL A 8 -9.07 -12.11 -3.14
C VAL A 8 -8.93 -11.38 -1.80
N GLU A 9 -7.88 -11.69 -1.03
CA GLU A 9 -7.59 -11.01 0.24
C GLU A 9 -7.35 -9.51 0.05
N PHE A 10 -6.63 -9.13 -1.02
CA PHE A 10 -6.43 -7.73 -1.38
C PHE A 10 -7.75 -7.00 -1.64
N ARG A 11 -8.64 -7.56 -2.46
CA ARG A 11 -9.94 -6.94 -2.76
C ARG A 11 -10.80 -6.83 -1.51
N ASN A 12 -10.81 -7.84 -0.65
CA ASN A 12 -11.56 -7.82 0.61
C ASN A 12 -11.06 -6.73 1.56
N ALA A 13 -9.74 -6.65 1.75
CA ALA A 13 -9.12 -5.61 2.58
C ALA A 13 -9.37 -4.21 2.01
N PHE A 14 -9.23 -4.04 0.69
CA PHE A 14 -9.43 -2.75 0.02
C PHE A 14 -10.90 -2.31 0.01
N SER A 15 -11.84 -3.23 -0.19
CA SER A 15 -13.27 -2.95 -0.05
C SER A 15 -13.62 -2.52 1.37
N CYS A 16 -13.07 -3.20 2.39
CA CYS A 16 -13.27 -2.80 3.78
C CYS A 16 -12.70 -1.40 4.04
N PHE A 17 -11.48 -1.12 3.58
CA PHE A 17 -10.88 0.22 3.70
C PHE A 17 -11.72 1.32 3.02
N HIS A 18 -12.30 1.04 1.85
CA HIS A 18 -13.14 2.01 1.14
C HIS A 18 -14.39 2.38 1.93
N TYR A 19 -15.04 1.37 2.55
CA TYR A 19 -16.27 1.54 3.33
C TYR A 19 -16.05 1.83 4.82
N SER A 20 -14.80 1.79 5.32
CA SER A 20 -14.50 2.11 6.71
C SER A 20 -14.69 3.60 6.99
N ASP A 21 -15.47 3.89 8.02
CA ASP A 21 -15.62 5.22 8.64
C ASP A 21 -14.69 5.43 9.85
N ALA A 22 -13.83 4.46 10.19
CA ALA A 22 -12.88 4.61 11.29
C ALA A 22 -11.80 5.66 10.96
N GLU A 23 -11.29 6.35 11.99
CA GLU A 23 -10.18 7.30 11.87
C GLU A 23 -8.97 6.75 12.65
N PRO A 24 -7.90 6.28 11.97
CA PRO A 24 -7.67 6.28 10.52
C PRO A 24 -8.47 5.19 9.77
N LYS A 25 -8.75 5.45 8.48
CA LYS A 25 -9.51 4.51 7.63
C LYS A 25 -8.89 3.13 7.61
N GLY A 26 -9.74 2.10 7.72
CA GLY A 26 -9.37 0.69 7.70
C GLY A 26 -8.67 0.20 8.97
N SER A 27 -8.68 0.99 10.05
CA SER A 27 -8.21 0.52 11.37
C SER A 27 -9.07 -0.62 11.91
N ASP A 28 -10.36 -0.62 11.61
CA ASP A 28 -11.31 -1.70 11.84
C ASP A 28 -11.08 -2.92 10.90
N CYS A 29 -10.44 -2.71 9.76
CA CYS A 29 -10.13 -3.72 8.75
C CYS A 29 -8.75 -4.38 8.92
N TYR A 30 -8.05 -4.15 10.03
CA TYR A 30 -6.66 -4.56 10.22
C TYR A 30 -6.42 -6.06 10.01
N ASP A 31 -7.34 -6.91 10.45
CA ASP A 31 -7.24 -8.36 10.27
C ASP A 31 -7.29 -8.79 8.79
N LEU A 32 -8.03 -8.07 7.95
CA LEU A 32 -8.07 -8.33 6.51
C LEU A 32 -6.74 -7.97 5.84
N PHE A 33 -6.15 -6.83 6.22
CA PHE A 33 -4.81 -6.44 5.76
C PHE A 33 -3.75 -7.44 6.22
N LYS A 34 -3.83 -7.91 7.46
CA LYS A 34 -2.93 -8.94 7.99
C LYS A 34 -3.06 -10.26 7.22
N THR A 35 -4.28 -10.68 6.90
CA THR A 35 -4.55 -11.89 6.11
C THR A 35 -3.94 -11.79 4.71
N MET A 36 -4.11 -10.65 4.06
CA MET A 36 -3.45 -10.35 2.79
C MET A 36 -1.92 -10.39 2.92
N GLN A 37 -1.34 -9.77 3.95
CA GLN A 37 0.11 -9.77 4.18
C GLN A 37 0.66 -11.18 4.39
N VAL A 38 -0.03 -12.00 5.19
CA VAL A 38 0.33 -13.41 5.40
C VAL A 38 0.25 -14.20 4.09
N CYS A 39 -0.74 -13.92 3.24
CA CYS A 39 -0.81 -14.54 1.91
C CYS A 39 0.41 -14.16 1.06
N MET A 40 0.77 -12.87 1.01
CA MET A 40 1.89 -12.39 0.19
C MET A 40 3.24 -12.97 0.65
N GLN A 41 3.43 -13.18 1.97
CA GLN A 41 4.62 -13.82 2.52
C GLN A 41 4.83 -15.26 2.04
N LYS A 42 3.76 -15.97 1.63
CA LYS A 42 3.86 -17.32 1.05
C LYS A 42 4.39 -17.32 -0.39
N TYR A 43 4.37 -16.17 -1.07
CA TYR A 43 4.81 -16.03 -2.46
C TYR A 43 5.95 -15.00 -2.57
N PRO A 44 7.09 -15.23 -1.89
CA PRO A 44 8.16 -14.24 -1.84
C PRO A 44 8.76 -13.95 -3.23
N THR A 45 8.75 -14.91 -4.15
CA THR A 45 9.26 -14.73 -5.52
C THR A 45 8.37 -13.87 -6.42
N LEU A 46 7.07 -13.75 -6.10
CA LEU A 46 6.12 -12.95 -6.85
C LEU A 46 6.00 -11.53 -6.31
N TYR A 47 6.09 -11.36 -4.98
CA TYR A 47 5.83 -10.08 -4.32
C TYR A 47 7.08 -9.37 -3.78
N ASN A 48 8.27 -10.00 -3.76
CA ASN A 48 9.55 -9.31 -3.50
C ASN A 48 10.34 -9.00 -4.77
N LYS A 49 9.80 -9.37 -5.95
CA LYS A 49 10.45 -9.13 -7.25
C LYS A 49 10.57 -7.64 -7.55
N ASP A 50 9.60 -6.84 -7.11
CA ASP A 50 9.50 -5.39 -7.35
C ASP A 50 10.37 -4.53 -6.42
N LEU A 51 11.01 -5.09 -5.37
CA LEU A 51 11.93 -4.32 -4.52
C LEU A 51 13.36 -4.26 -5.09
N SER A 52 13.63 -4.95 -6.21
CA SER A 52 14.95 -5.02 -6.84
C SER A 52 14.98 -4.53 -8.29
N ASP A 53 13.82 -4.19 -8.87
CA ASP A 53 13.67 -3.78 -10.27
C ASP A 53 12.78 -2.53 -10.33
N ASP A 54 13.35 -1.41 -9.90
CA ASP A 54 12.69 -0.09 -9.71
C ASP A 54 12.40 0.65 -11.04
N ASP A 55 12.57 0.03 -12.21
CA ASP A 55 12.54 0.76 -13.50
C ASP A 55 11.21 0.67 -14.27
N ASP A 56 10.42 -0.40 -14.12
CA ASP A 56 9.25 -0.63 -15.00
C ASP A 56 7.87 -0.25 -14.38
N LEU A 57 7.73 -0.20 -13.05
CA LEU A 57 6.43 0.08 -12.41
C LEU A 57 6.04 1.58 -12.44
N SER A 58 7.01 2.48 -12.61
CA SER A 58 6.79 3.93 -12.67
C SER A 58 5.93 4.38 -13.86
N ASN A 59 5.93 3.62 -14.96
CA ASN A 59 5.12 3.94 -16.15
C ASN A 59 3.64 3.56 -16.01
N ALA A 60 3.30 2.54 -15.23
CA ALA A 60 1.92 2.09 -15.04
C ALA A 60 1.13 2.99 -14.07
N ILE A 61 1.80 3.59 -13.09
CA ILE A 61 1.16 4.50 -12.11
C ILE A 61 0.88 5.88 -12.75
N GLN A 62 1.74 6.36 -13.66
CA GLN A 62 1.52 7.63 -14.35
C GLN A 62 0.31 7.61 -15.31
N GLN A 63 -0.08 6.44 -15.82
CA GLN A 63 -1.21 6.32 -16.75
C GLN A 63 -2.58 6.23 -16.05
N ALA A 64 -2.61 5.88 -14.75
CA ALA A 64 -3.83 5.89 -13.93
C ALA A 64 -4.14 7.28 -13.33
N ASP A 65 -3.16 8.20 -13.31
CA ASP A 65 -3.30 9.55 -12.72
C ASP A 65 -3.87 10.60 -13.71
N SER A 66 -4.00 10.26 -15.00
CA SER A 66 -4.52 11.19 -16.03
C SER A 66 -6.04 11.14 -16.23
N SER A 67 -6.80 10.46 -15.36
CA SER A 67 -8.27 10.49 -15.43
C SER A 67 -8.93 10.33 -14.05
N ASP A 68 -8.64 11.23 -13.12
CA ASP A 68 -9.65 11.86 -12.25
C ASP A 68 -8.99 13.01 -11.48
N GLY A 69 -9.31 14.25 -11.85
CA GLY A 69 -8.88 15.40 -11.07
C GLY A 69 -9.74 15.57 -9.83
N LYS A 70 -9.13 15.56 -8.64
CA LYS A 70 -9.16 16.65 -7.64
C LYS A 70 -8.68 16.20 -6.25
N GLU A 71 -7.47 16.66 -5.91
CA GLU A 71 -7.03 17.21 -4.61
C GLU A 71 -7.53 16.55 -3.31
N ASP A 72 -6.65 15.82 -2.61
CA ASP A 72 -6.17 16.29 -1.30
C ASP A 72 -4.77 15.75 -1.00
N SER A 73 -3.92 16.67 -0.56
CA SER A 73 -2.50 16.49 -0.32
C SER A 73 -2.31 16.22 1.17
N VAL A 74 -2.02 14.97 1.56
CA VAL A 74 -1.40 14.74 2.87
C VAL A 74 -0.06 14.04 2.68
N LYS A 75 0.97 14.89 2.63
CA LYS A 75 2.33 14.55 3.04
C LYS A 75 2.29 13.97 4.45
N ILE A 76 2.26 12.65 4.57
CA ILE A 76 2.85 12.00 5.74
C ILE A 76 4.35 11.95 5.51
N ALA A 77 4.98 13.08 5.82
CA ALA A 77 6.41 13.14 6.05
C ALA A 77 6.73 12.17 7.20
N SER A 78 7.48 11.11 6.89
CA SER A 78 8.14 10.26 7.87
C SER A 78 9.04 11.13 8.73
N ALA A 79 8.59 11.42 9.95
CA ALA A 79 9.43 11.99 10.99
C ALA A 79 10.42 10.91 11.45
N THR A 80 11.59 10.86 10.81
CA THR A 80 12.77 10.24 11.42
C THR A 80 13.41 11.29 12.32
N GLU A 81 13.15 11.20 13.62
CA GLU A 81 13.96 11.88 14.63
C GLU A 81 15.37 11.27 14.63
N LYS A 82 16.31 12.01 14.04
CA LYS A 82 17.74 11.93 14.38
C LYS A 82 18.27 13.34 14.57
N ASP A 83 18.04 13.87 15.77
CA ASP A 83 18.77 15.04 16.25
C ASP A 83 20.25 14.69 16.52
N THR A 84 21.08 15.71 16.42
CA THR A 84 22.43 15.70 15.89
C THR A 84 23.42 16.14 16.97
N LYS A 85 24.50 15.38 17.15
CA LYS A 85 25.88 15.86 17.39
C LYS A 85 26.20 16.60 18.71
N LYS A 86 27.11 15.97 19.46
CA LYS A 86 28.30 16.57 20.11
C LYS A 86 28.02 17.69 21.13
N SER A 87 28.26 17.36 22.40
CA SER A 87 29.10 18.17 23.26
C SER A 87 29.99 17.29 24.11
#